data_AF-A0A2P5CII6-F1
#
_entry.id   AF-A0A2P5CII6-F1
#
_cell.length_a   1.000
_cell.length_b   1.000
_cell.length_c   1.000
_cell.angle_alpha   90.00
_cell.angle_beta   90.00
_cell.angle_gamma   90.00
#
_symmetry.space_group_name_H-M   'P 1'
#
loop_
_entity.id
_entity.type
_entity.pdbx_description
1 polymer ?
#
loop_
_entity_poly.entity_id
_entity_poly.type
_entity_poly.pdbx_seq_one_letter_code
_entity_poly.pdbx_strand_id
1 'polypeptide(L)'
;MGIVGEKLDIDFVISTGDNFYDDGLTEFLDFFFVDTTPFVDDYFTHPKDHKYDWRGVLPRKNYLSKLLKNLKSTLRHSTAMWKIVVGHHTIKSVGHHGITQELVSQLLPILEANNVDFYVNGHDHCLEHIIDTKS
;
A
#
# COMPACT_ATOMS: atom_id res chain seq x y z
N MET A 1 19.50 -11.39 -2.33
CA MET A 1 18.95 -10.92 -3.61
C MET A 1 19.73 -11.56 -4.75
N GLY A 2 19.12 -11.93 -5.87
CA GLY A 2 19.86 -12.46 -7.03
C GLY A 2 20.75 -11.39 -7.69
N ILE A 3 21.76 -11.79 -8.48
CA ILE A 3 22.75 -10.91 -9.14
C ILE A 3 22.10 -9.74 -9.91
N VAL A 4 20.91 -9.97 -10.49
CA VAL A 4 20.15 -8.95 -11.21
C VAL A 4 19.51 -7.93 -10.26
N GLY A 5 18.94 -8.38 -9.14
CA GLY A 5 18.31 -7.48 -8.18
C GLY A 5 19.30 -6.59 -7.46
N GLU A 6 20.52 -7.08 -7.20
CA GLU A 6 21.61 -6.28 -6.62
C GLU A 6 22.13 -5.21 -7.60
N LYS A 7 22.20 -5.53 -8.90
CA LYS A 7 22.61 -4.57 -9.94
C LYS A 7 21.57 -3.47 -10.21
N LEU A 8 20.31 -3.76 -9.96
CA LEU A 8 19.19 -2.86 -10.27
C LEU A 8 18.65 -2.11 -9.05
N ASP A 9 19.29 -2.28 -7.89
CA ASP A 9 18.86 -1.68 -6.61
C ASP A 9 17.38 -1.98 -6.31
N ILE A 10 16.99 -3.24 -6.54
CA ILE A 10 15.61 -3.67 -6.30
C ILE A 10 15.42 -3.90 -4.80
N ASP A 11 14.44 -3.23 -4.19
CA ASP A 11 14.12 -3.39 -2.77
C ASP A 11 13.48 -4.75 -2.45
N PHE A 12 12.62 -5.25 -3.35
CA PHE A 12 11.91 -6.51 -3.16
C PHE A 12 11.50 -7.16 -4.48
N VAL A 13 11.52 -8.48 -4.51
CA VAL A 13 11.06 -9.30 -5.64
C VAL A 13 9.93 -10.21 -5.14
N ILE A 14 8.73 -10.03 -5.69
CA ILE A 14 7.65 -11.01 -5.57
C ILE A 14 7.81 -11.97 -6.74
N SER A 15 8.24 -13.20 -6.45
CA SER A 15 8.26 -14.30 -7.42
C SER A 15 7.10 -15.23 -7.09
N THR A 16 6.15 -15.40 -8.02
CA THR A 16 5.00 -16.30 -7.84
C THR A 16 5.33 -17.75 -8.16
N GLY A 17 6.49 -18.03 -8.80
CA GLY A 17 7.02 -19.38 -9.05
C GLY A 17 6.14 -20.30 -9.90
N ASP A 18 6.64 -21.52 -10.13
CA ASP A 18 6.21 -22.63 -11.01
C ASP A 18 4.72 -23.04 -10.95
N ASN A 19 3.81 -22.12 -11.22
CA ASN A 19 2.40 -22.43 -11.41
C ASN A 19 2.14 -22.83 -12.86
N PHE A 20 2.46 -24.08 -13.18
CA PHE A 20 2.05 -24.73 -14.43
C PHE A 20 0.60 -25.17 -14.28
N TYR A 21 -0.34 -24.30 -14.64
CA TYR A 21 -1.75 -24.67 -14.73
C TYR A 21 -2.00 -25.31 -16.10
N ASP A 22 -2.48 -26.55 -16.11
CA ASP A 22 -2.87 -27.27 -17.34
C ASP A 22 -3.96 -26.50 -18.13
N ASP A 23 -4.71 -25.61 -17.47
CA ASP A 23 -5.81 -24.80 -18.02
C ASP A 23 -5.48 -23.29 -18.16
N GLY A 24 -4.24 -22.85 -17.88
CA GLY A 24 -3.86 -21.43 -17.82
C GLY A 24 -4.22 -20.71 -16.51
N LEU A 25 -3.88 -19.42 -16.38
CA LEU A 25 -4.22 -18.60 -15.21
C LEU A 25 -5.74 -18.40 -15.14
N THR A 26 -6.43 -19.19 -14.32
CA THR A 26 -7.85 -19.02 -13.99
C THR A 26 -8.06 -18.06 -12.81
N GLU A 27 -6.99 -17.75 -12.08
CA GLU A 27 -7.00 -16.86 -10.92
C GLU A 27 -6.48 -15.46 -11.27
N PHE A 28 -7.30 -14.45 -11.00
CA PHE A 28 -6.97 -13.05 -11.25
C PHE A 28 -6.36 -12.40 -10.01
N LEU A 29 -5.33 -11.59 -10.24
CA LEU A 29 -4.66 -10.77 -9.24
C LEU A 29 -4.89 -9.30 -9.59
N ASP A 30 -5.42 -8.53 -8.65
CA ASP A 30 -5.57 -7.08 -8.79
C ASP A 30 -4.60 -6.34 -7.87
N PHE A 31 -3.89 -5.36 -8.45
CA PHE A 31 -3.10 -4.39 -7.71
C PHE A 31 -3.85 -3.06 -7.59
N PHE A 32 -3.93 -2.53 -6.37
CA PHE A 32 -4.55 -1.24 -6.07
C PHE A 32 -3.48 -0.29 -5.51
N PHE A 33 -3.08 0.69 -6.31
CA PHE A 33 -2.12 1.69 -5.90
C PHE A 33 -2.82 2.84 -5.18
N VAL A 34 -2.32 3.17 -4.00
CA VAL A 34 -2.86 4.21 -3.13
C VAL A 34 -1.77 5.23 -2.82
N ASP A 35 -2.00 6.48 -3.19
CA ASP A 35 -1.15 7.58 -2.75
C ASP A 35 -1.39 7.81 -1.24
N THR A 36 -0.44 7.35 -0.43
CA THR A 36 -0.51 7.49 1.02
C THR A 36 0.11 8.79 1.53
N THR A 37 0.76 9.58 0.66
CA THR A 37 1.43 10.85 1.05
C THR A 37 0.46 11.86 1.64
N PRO A 38 -0.74 12.08 1.07
CA PRO A 38 -1.69 13.04 1.62
C PRO A 38 -2.30 12.61 2.95
N PHE A 39 -2.06 11.40 3.46
CA PHE A 39 -2.58 10.96 4.76
C PHE A 39 -1.74 11.48 5.92
N VAL A 40 -0.44 11.69 5.73
CA VAL A 40 0.47 12.10 6.80
C VAL A 40 0.23 13.57 7.15
N ASP A 41 -0.30 13.85 8.34
CA ASP A 41 -0.62 15.21 8.77
C ASP A 41 0.61 16.10 8.86
N ASP A 42 1.73 15.53 9.31
CA ASP A 42 2.97 16.26 9.59
C ASP A 42 3.55 16.94 8.34
N TYR A 43 3.31 16.38 7.14
CA TYR A 43 3.73 17.00 5.88
C TYR A 43 3.00 18.30 5.54
N PHE A 44 1.85 18.55 6.18
CA PHE A 44 1.07 19.78 6.03
C PHE A 44 1.26 20.74 7.20
N THR A 45 1.45 20.21 8.42
CA THR A 45 1.49 21.01 9.65
C THR A 45 2.92 21.33 10.09
N HIS A 46 3.88 20.41 9.94
CA HIS A 46 5.28 20.58 10.34
C HIS A 46 6.27 20.01 9.31
N PRO A 47 6.32 20.53 8.07
CA PRO A 47 7.14 19.95 7.00
C PRO A 47 8.66 20.13 7.20
N LYS A 48 9.10 20.74 8.31
CA LYS A 48 10.51 21.11 8.56
C LYS A 48 11.05 21.93 7.38
N ASP A 49 12.15 21.49 6.77
CA ASP A 49 12.78 22.15 5.62
C ASP A 49 12.21 21.68 4.26
N HIS A 50 11.27 20.74 4.26
CA HIS A 50 10.69 20.21 3.03
C HIS A 50 9.67 21.20 2.43
N LYS A 51 9.68 21.27 1.10
CA LYS A 51 8.70 22.02 0.32
C LYS A 51 7.93 21.07 -0.57
N TYR A 52 6.65 20.94 -0.30
CA TYR A 52 5.75 20.06 -1.04
C TYR A 52 4.85 20.86 -1.98
N ASP A 53 4.60 20.35 -3.18
CA ASP A 53 3.62 20.90 -4.11
C ASP A 53 2.27 20.21 -3.93
N TRP A 54 1.34 20.90 -3.26
CA TRP A 54 0.01 20.37 -2.96
C TRP A 54 -1.07 20.77 -3.98
N ARG A 55 -0.72 21.38 -5.12
CA ARG A 55 -1.73 21.87 -6.09
C ARG A 55 -2.65 20.77 -6.61
N GLY A 56 -2.16 19.53 -6.74
CA GLY A 56 -2.96 18.37 -7.16
C GLY A 56 -3.73 17.67 -6.04
N VAL A 57 -3.46 18.04 -4.78
CA VAL A 57 -4.02 17.40 -3.58
C VAL A 57 -5.04 18.29 -2.88
N LEU A 58 -4.92 19.61 -3.00
CA LEU A 58 -5.84 20.54 -2.35
C LEU A 58 -7.18 20.65 -3.11
N PRO A 59 -8.33 20.69 -2.40
CA PRO A 59 -8.48 20.58 -0.94
C PRO A 59 -8.25 19.16 -0.42
N ARG A 60 -7.32 19.00 0.53
CA ARG A 60 -6.84 17.70 1.04
C ARG A 60 -7.97 16.76 1.49
N LYS A 61 -8.94 17.29 2.24
CA LYS A 61 -10.10 16.52 2.72
C LYS A 61 -10.92 15.93 1.57
N ASN A 62 -11.12 16.70 0.50
CA ASN A 62 -11.89 16.26 -0.66
C ASN A 62 -11.10 15.21 -1.46
N TYR A 63 -9.79 15.39 -1.59
CA TYR A 63 -8.90 14.42 -2.21
C TYR A 63 -8.94 13.08 -1.49
N LEU A 64 -8.68 13.07 -0.17
CA LEU A 64 -8.71 11.86 0.65
C LEU A 64 -10.08 11.17 0.62
N SER A 65 -11.17 11.95 0.74
CA SER A 65 -12.52 11.39 0.67
C SER A 65 -12.81 10.71 -0.67
N LYS A 66 -12.40 11.33 -1.79
CA LYS A 66 -12.55 10.76 -3.14
C LYS A 66 -11.69 9.51 -3.31
N LEU A 67 -10.44 9.55 -2.87
CA LEU A 67 -9.52 8.42 -2.92
C LEU A 67 -10.07 7.22 -2.14
N LEU A 68 -10.45 7.41 -0.87
CA LEU A 68 -10.99 6.34 -0.03
C LEU A 68 -12.31 5.78 -0.58
N LYS A 69 -13.19 6.65 -1.09
CA LYS A 69 -14.45 6.22 -1.74
C LYS A 69 -14.18 5.40 -2.99
N ASN A 70 -13.26 5.83 -3.84
CA ASN A 70 -12.90 5.12 -5.06
C ASN A 70 -12.26 3.78 -4.74
N LEU A 71 -11.26 3.75 -3.85
CA LEU A 71 -10.61 2.51 -3.42
C LEU A 71 -11.62 1.50 -2.87
N LYS A 72 -12.48 1.93 -1.93
CA LYS A 72 -13.55 1.09 -1.38
C LYS A 72 -14.48 0.57 -2.47
N SER A 73 -14.83 1.40 -3.45
CA SER A 73 -15.67 0.97 -4.57
C SER A 73 -14.96 -0.07 -5.42
N THR A 74 -13.71 0.17 -5.83
CA THR A 74 -12.96 -0.73 -6.71
C THR A 74 -12.70 -2.08 -6.02
N LEU A 75 -12.29 -2.07 -4.75
CA LEU A 75 -12.08 -3.31 -3.97
C LEU A 75 -13.35 -4.16 -3.84
N ARG A 76 -14.53 -3.52 -3.68
CA ARG A 76 -15.82 -4.22 -3.61
C ARG A 76 -16.26 -4.84 -4.93
N HIS A 77 -15.88 -4.25 -6.06
CA HIS A 77 -16.25 -4.76 -7.39
C HIS A 77 -15.23 -5.76 -7.93
N SER A 78 -14.01 -5.79 -7.38
CA SER A 78 -13.00 -6.77 -7.75
C SER A 78 -13.42 -8.18 -7.32
N THR A 79 -13.47 -9.06 -8.31
CA THR A 79 -13.64 -10.51 -8.16
C THR A 79 -12.31 -11.25 -8.22
N ALA A 80 -11.19 -10.53 -8.13
CA ALA A 80 -9.87 -11.12 -8.11
C ALA A 80 -9.72 -12.03 -6.89
N MET A 81 -9.01 -13.15 -7.09
CA MET A 81 -8.66 -14.10 -6.03
C MET A 81 -7.73 -13.46 -5.03
N TRP A 82 -6.77 -12.65 -5.52
CA TRP A 82 -5.82 -11.92 -4.71
C TRP A 82 -5.98 -10.41 -4.92
N LYS A 83 -6.06 -9.67 -3.82
CA LYS A 83 -6.13 -8.21 -3.80
C LYS A 83 -4.91 -7.68 -3.06
N ILE A 84 -4.02 -7.05 -3.79
CA ILE A 84 -2.80 -6.45 -3.25
C ILE A 84 -2.95 -4.94 -3.28
N VAL A 85 -2.91 -4.31 -2.11
CA VAL A 85 -2.89 -2.84 -2.00
C VAL A 85 -1.45 -2.39 -1.81
N VAL A 86 -1.03 -1.42 -2.61
CA VAL A 86 0.33 -0.87 -2.58
C VAL A 86 0.27 0.60 -2.18
N GLY A 87 1.02 0.98 -1.16
CA GLY A 87 1.20 2.36 -0.71
C GLY A 87 2.66 2.63 -0.35
N HIS A 88 3.04 3.87 -0.07
CA HIS A 88 4.42 4.16 0.36
C HIS A 88 4.61 3.97 1.87
N HIS A 89 3.74 4.60 2.67
CA HIS A 89 3.81 4.65 4.13
C HIS A 89 3.30 3.38 4.84
N THR A 90 3.72 3.23 6.09
CA THR A 90 3.54 2.06 6.95
C THR A 90 2.16 2.05 7.65
N ILE A 91 1.48 0.89 7.62
CA ILE A 91 0.32 0.61 8.49
C ILE A 91 0.74 -0.21 9.72
N LYS A 92 1.78 -1.04 9.55
CA LYS A 92 2.52 -1.74 10.60
C LYS A 92 4.00 -1.57 10.28
N SER A 93 4.82 -1.52 11.32
CA SER A 93 6.26 -1.28 11.20
C SER A 93 6.95 -1.66 12.51
N VAL A 94 8.15 -2.23 12.41
CA VAL A 94 9.13 -2.28 13.52
C VAL A 94 10.32 -1.34 13.27
N GLY A 95 10.33 -0.65 12.15
CA GLY A 95 11.31 0.35 11.75
C GLY A 95 11.17 1.69 12.48
N HIS A 96 12.11 2.59 12.19
CA HIS A 96 12.24 3.84 12.93
C HIS A 96 11.23 4.92 12.50
N HIS A 97 10.64 4.82 11.30
CA HIS A 97 9.57 5.75 10.92
C HIS A 97 8.26 5.38 11.64
N GLY A 98 8.12 4.12 12.05
CA GLY A 98 7.04 3.65 12.89
C GLY A 98 5.72 3.57 12.15
N ILE A 99 4.60 3.62 12.88
CA ILE A 99 3.26 3.40 12.33
C ILE A 99 2.58 4.74 11.98
N THR A 100 2.09 4.87 10.75
CA THR A 100 1.29 6.02 10.32
C THR A 100 -0.15 5.90 10.84
N GLN A 101 -0.49 6.62 11.91
CA GLN A 101 -1.79 6.50 12.59
C GLN A 101 -2.99 6.92 11.72
N GLU A 102 -2.78 7.85 10.79
CA GLU A 102 -3.79 8.30 9.84
C GLU A 102 -4.19 7.15 8.88
N LEU A 103 -3.25 6.28 8.52
CA LEU A 103 -3.56 5.09 7.72
C LEU A 103 -4.25 4.00 8.55
N VAL A 104 -3.82 3.79 9.80
CA VAL A 104 -4.49 2.86 10.72
C VAL A 104 -5.95 3.26 10.93
N SER A 105 -6.23 4.56 11.05
CA SER A 105 -7.59 5.06 11.29
C SER A 105 -8.46 5.11 10.03
N GLN A 106 -7.90 5.43 8.86
CA GLN A 106 -8.68 5.71 7.65
C GLN A 106 -8.60 4.62 6.58
N LEU A 107 -7.44 4.00 6.39
CA LEU A 107 -7.19 3.05 5.31
C LEU A 107 -7.36 1.60 5.77
N LEU A 108 -6.75 1.20 6.89
CA LEU A 108 -6.78 -0.17 7.40
C LEU A 108 -8.21 -0.74 7.51
N PRO A 109 -9.23 -0.01 8.03
CA PRO A 109 -10.60 -0.53 8.10
C PRO A 109 -11.21 -0.84 6.72
N ILE A 110 -10.77 -0.15 5.65
CA ILE A 110 -11.20 -0.45 4.29
C ILE A 110 -10.53 -1.72 3.78
N LEU A 111 -9.24 -1.91 4.08
CA LEU A 111 -8.50 -3.11 3.66
C LEU A 111 -9.11 -4.36 4.30
N GLU A 112 -9.33 -4.32 5.62
CA GLU A 112 -9.93 -5.41 6.39
C GLU A 112 -11.35 -5.72 5.92
N ALA A 113 -12.20 -4.69 5.76
CA ALA A 113 -13.59 -4.87 5.35
C ALA A 113 -13.77 -5.37 3.90
N ASN A 114 -12.70 -5.42 3.10
CA ASN A 114 -12.72 -5.89 1.72
C ASN A 114 -11.82 -7.10 1.48
N ASN A 115 -11.33 -7.76 2.54
CA ASN A 115 -10.51 -8.96 2.49
C ASN A 115 -9.27 -8.76 1.59
N VAL A 116 -8.56 -7.65 1.76
CA VAL A 116 -7.27 -7.43 1.10
C VAL A 116 -6.25 -8.42 1.67
N ASP A 117 -5.59 -9.17 0.79
CA ASP A 117 -4.65 -10.22 1.19
C ASP A 117 -3.29 -9.66 1.60
N PHE A 118 -2.80 -8.65 0.88
CA PHE A 118 -1.52 -8.02 1.15
C PHE A 118 -1.60 -6.49 1.08
N TYR A 119 -0.98 -5.84 2.07
CA TYR A 119 -0.58 -4.44 1.98
C TYR A 119 0.93 -4.38 1.84
N VAL A 120 1.41 -3.80 0.73
CA VAL A 120 2.83 -3.66 0.43
C VAL A 120 3.21 -2.20 0.54
N ASN A 121 4.23 -1.91 1.34
CA ASN A 121 4.76 -0.55 1.52
C ASN A 121 6.27 -0.50 1.65
N GLY A 122 6.81 0.72 1.54
CA GLY A 122 8.19 1.05 1.81
C GLY A 122 8.30 1.94 3.04
N HIS A 123 8.92 3.11 2.87
CA HIS A 123 9.14 4.16 3.88
C HIS A 123 10.19 3.81 4.95
N ASP A 124 10.15 2.62 5.56
CA ASP A 124 11.10 2.28 6.62
C ASP A 124 12.54 2.01 6.15
N HIS A 125 12.73 1.84 4.84
CA HIS A 125 14.03 1.51 4.23
C HIS A 125 14.65 0.21 4.81
N CYS A 126 13.79 -0.70 5.29
CA CYS A 126 14.15 -2.06 5.66
C CYS A 126 13.08 -3.04 5.18
N LEU A 127 13.51 -4.26 4.83
CA LEU A 127 12.61 -5.33 4.44
C LEU A 127 11.95 -5.93 5.69
N GLU A 128 10.62 -5.86 5.74
CA GLU A 128 9.81 -6.41 6.82
C GLU A 128 8.73 -7.34 6.26
N HIS A 129 8.42 -8.41 6.99
CA HIS A 129 7.26 -9.27 6.74
C HIS A 129 6.49 -9.43 8.05
N ILE A 130 5.33 -8.77 8.13
CA ILE A 130 4.49 -8.73 9.33
C ILE A 130 3.17 -9.43 9.02
N ILE A 131 2.85 -10.46 9.80
CA ILE A 131 1.62 -11.23 9.68
C ILE A 131 0.66 -10.80 10.80
N ASP A 132 -0.59 -10.49 10.46
CA ASP A 132 -1.66 -10.40 11.45
C ASP A 132 -2.24 -11.78 11.72
N THR A 133 -2.23 -12.21 12.98
CA THR A 133 -2.79 -13.49 13.39
C THR A 133 -4.26 -13.41 13.80
N LYS A 134 -4.89 -12.23 13.68
CA LYS A 134 -6.29 -11.99 14.09
C LYS A 134 -7.31 -12.02 12.94
N SER A 135 -6.92 -12.49 11.76
CA SER A 135 -7.84 -12.68 10.63
C SER A 135 -8.60 -14.00 10.71
#